data_AF-A0A7X6A8G8-F1
#
_entry.id   AF-A0A7X6A8G8-F1
#
_cell.length_a   1.000
_cell.length_b   1.000
_cell.length_c   1.000
_cell.angle_alpha   90.00
_cell.angle_beta   90.00
_cell.angle_gamma   90.00
#
_symmetry.space_group_name_H-M   'P 1'
#
loop_
_entity.id
_entity.type
_entity.pdbx_description
1 polymer ?
#
loop_
_entity_poly.entity_id
_entity_poly.type
_entity_poly.pdbx_seq_one_letter_code
_entity_poly.pdbx_strand_id
1 'polypeptide(L)'
;GDPEALHTNVLVSVGGGVEVRFVDPRTFGFMAVYTPEEIAESSLALLGPDALDELPTAAELERRLAGRTAPIKALLLDQRIIAGVGNIYADEALHRARLSPLRPGGTLDRAEL
;
A
#
# COMPACT_ATOMS: atom_id res chain seq x y z
N GLY A 1 21.35 -4.78 -27.84
CA GLY A 1 20.52 -4.37 -26.69
C GLY A 1 21.42 -3.73 -25.67
N ASP A 2 20.86 -2.88 -24.81
CA ASP A 2 21.60 -2.31 -23.69
C ASP A 2 22.04 -3.41 -22.73
N PRO A 3 23.24 -3.30 -22.11
CA PRO A 3 23.72 -4.27 -21.15
C PRO A 3 22.74 -4.43 -19.99
N GLU A 4 22.72 -5.62 -19.39
CA GLU A 4 21.89 -5.89 -18.22
C GLU A 4 22.35 -5.02 -17.04
N ALA A 5 21.40 -4.33 -16.41
CA ALA A 5 21.69 -3.49 -15.25
C ALA A 5 22.08 -4.39 -14.06
N LEU A 6 23.02 -3.92 -13.23
CA LEU A 6 23.31 -4.57 -11.96
C LEU A 6 22.02 -4.71 -11.14
N HIS A 7 21.87 -5.86 -10.47
CA HIS A 7 20.69 -6.19 -9.67
C HIS A 7 19.40 -6.37 -10.48
N THR A 8 19.51 -6.79 -11.74
CA THR A 8 18.35 -7.33 -12.45
C THR A 8 18.04 -8.72 -11.89
N ASN A 9 16.90 -8.87 -11.24
CA ASN A 9 16.49 -10.11 -10.58
C ASN A 9 15.56 -10.95 -11.47
N VAL A 10 14.77 -10.29 -12.33
CA VAL A 10 13.91 -10.95 -13.31
C VAL A 10 13.98 -10.17 -14.63
N LEU A 11 14.12 -10.91 -15.74
CA LEU A 11 14.01 -10.39 -17.10
C LEU A 11 12.90 -11.16 -17.81
N VAL A 12 11.92 -10.41 -18.35
CA VAL A 12 10.82 -10.95 -19.14
C VAL A 12 10.96 -10.44 -20.57
N SER A 13 11.21 -11.34 -21.52
CA SER A 13 11.19 -11.02 -22.95
C SER A 13 9.75 -11.00 -23.45
N VAL A 14 9.35 -9.87 -24.02
CA VAL A 14 8.06 -9.65 -24.67
C VAL A 14 8.30 -9.60 -26.19
N GLY A 15 7.34 -10.06 -26.99
CA GLY A 15 7.47 -10.13 -28.45
C GLY A 15 7.94 -8.81 -29.08
N GLY A 16 8.60 -8.89 -30.24
CA GLY A 16 9.16 -7.72 -30.92
C GLY A 16 10.49 -7.21 -30.34
N GLY A 17 11.18 -8.01 -29.52
CA GLY A 17 12.49 -7.67 -28.94
C GLY A 17 12.41 -6.73 -27.74
N VAL A 18 11.24 -6.64 -27.10
CA VAL A 18 11.03 -5.83 -25.90
C VAL A 18 11.42 -6.64 -24.66
N GLU A 19 12.06 -6.00 -23.69
CA GLU A 19 12.40 -6.61 -22.41
C GLU A 19 11.83 -5.80 -21.26
N VAL A 20 11.26 -6.47 -20.27
CA VAL A 20 10.88 -5.89 -18.98
C VAL A 20 11.83 -6.43 -17.92
N ARG A 21 12.51 -5.54 -17.20
CA ARG A 21 13.53 -5.89 -16.21
C ARG A 21 13.07 -5.45 -14.82
N PHE A 22 13.00 -6.38 -13.88
CA PHE A 22 12.75 -6.11 -12.46
C PHE A 22 14.10 -5.95 -11.74
N VAL A 23 14.45 -4.71 -11.43
CA VAL A 23 15.73 -4.35 -10.80
C VAL A 23 15.49 -4.07 -9.32
N ASP A 24 16.08 -4.88 -8.44
CA ASP A 24 15.92 -4.74 -6.99
C ASP A 24 17.25 -4.93 -6.25
N PRO A 25 18.02 -3.84 -6.04
CA PRO A 25 19.30 -3.89 -5.35
C PRO A 25 19.23 -4.39 -3.91
N ARG A 26 18.06 -4.29 -3.25
CA ARG A 26 17.90 -4.68 -1.84
C ARG A 26 17.18 -6.03 -1.67
N THR A 27 16.73 -6.63 -2.77
CA THR A 27 16.09 -7.94 -2.81
C THR A 27 14.91 -8.08 -1.84
N PHE A 28 14.13 -7.01 -1.66
CA PHE A 28 12.92 -6.99 -0.81
C PHE A 28 11.63 -7.16 -1.62
N GLY A 29 11.66 -6.81 -2.90
CA GLY A 29 10.56 -7.04 -3.81
C GLY A 29 10.53 -8.49 -4.30
N PHE A 30 9.37 -8.88 -4.77
CA PHE A 30 9.14 -10.22 -5.33
C PHE A 30 8.28 -10.12 -6.58
N MET A 31 8.36 -11.16 -7.41
CA MET A 31 7.45 -11.39 -8.52
C MET A 31 6.75 -12.72 -8.28
N ALA A 32 5.43 -12.72 -8.39
CA ALA A 32 4.60 -13.91 -8.26
C ALA A 32 3.64 -13.98 -9.45
N VAL A 33 3.33 -15.20 -9.86
CA VAL A 33 2.33 -15.50 -10.88
C VAL A 33 1.20 -16.22 -10.18
N TYR A 34 -0.02 -15.76 -10.41
CA TYR A 34 -1.22 -16.32 -9.81
C TYR A 34 -2.24 -16.64 -10.90
N THR A 35 -3.01 -17.72 -10.72
CA THR A 35 -4.31 -17.87 -11.39
C THR A 35 -5.34 -16.91 -10.78
N PRO A 36 -6.47 -16.63 -11.45
CA PRO A 36 -7.54 -15.83 -10.86
C PRO A 36 -8.04 -16.37 -9.51
N GLU A 37 -8.12 -17.69 -9.36
CA GLU A 37 -8.51 -18.35 -8.11
C GLU A 37 -7.48 -18.13 -7.01
N GLU A 38 -6.19 -18.25 -7.33
CA GLU A 38 -5.11 -18.01 -6.36
C GLU A 38 -5.05 -16.55 -5.90
N ILE A 39 -5.37 -15.58 -6.77
CA ILE A 39 -5.45 -14.16 -6.38
C ILE A 39 -6.50 -13.96 -5.28
N ALA A 40 -7.67 -14.58 -5.42
CA ALA A 40 -8.77 -14.44 -4.47
C ALA A 40 -8.43 -14.98 -3.07
N GLU A 41 -7.47 -15.91 -2.97
CA GLU A 41 -6.98 -16.49 -1.72
C GLU A 41 -5.67 -15.85 -1.23
N SER A 42 -5.07 -14.96 -2.02
CA SER A 42 -3.78 -14.33 -1.72
C SER A 42 -3.90 -13.17 -0.72
N SER A 43 -2.75 -12.67 -0.26
CA SER A 43 -2.69 -11.45 0.55
C SER A 43 -3.23 -10.21 -0.19
N LEU A 44 -3.29 -10.21 -1.53
CA LEU A 44 -3.86 -9.12 -2.32
C LEU A 44 -5.37 -8.99 -2.09
N ALA A 45 -6.07 -10.10 -1.81
CA ALA A 45 -7.51 -10.08 -1.52
C ALA A 45 -7.84 -9.41 -0.18
N LEU A 46 -6.84 -9.19 0.69
CA LEU A 46 -7.00 -8.53 1.98
C LEU A 46 -6.77 -7.02 1.91
N LEU A 47 -6.36 -6.48 0.76
CA LEU A 47 -6.09 -5.06 0.60
C LEU A 47 -7.35 -4.23 0.83
N GLY A 48 -7.17 -3.08 1.47
CA GLY A 48 -8.19 -2.04 1.55
C GLY A 48 -8.34 -1.29 0.22
N PRO A 49 -9.20 -0.26 0.19
CA PRO A 49 -9.37 0.62 -0.95
C PRO A 49 -8.03 1.21 -1.40
N ASP A 50 -7.87 1.39 -2.70
CA ASP A 50 -6.67 1.99 -3.30
C ASP A 50 -6.63 3.49 -3.03
N ALA A 51 -5.52 3.99 -2.49
CA ALA A 51 -5.40 5.39 -2.12
C ALA A 51 -5.41 6.39 -3.28
N LEU A 52 -5.17 5.95 -4.51
CA LEU A 52 -5.15 6.78 -5.71
C LEU A 52 -6.49 6.75 -6.45
N ASP A 53 -7.09 5.56 -6.56
CA ASP A 53 -8.31 5.38 -7.37
C ASP A 53 -9.60 5.50 -6.54
N GLU A 54 -9.62 5.00 -5.30
CA GLU A 54 -10.82 4.91 -4.49
C GLU A 54 -10.55 5.19 -3.00
N LEU A 55 -10.49 6.47 -2.64
CA LEU A 55 -10.38 6.85 -1.24
C LEU A 55 -11.64 6.42 -0.45
N PRO A 56 -11.48 5.86 0.76
CA PRO A 56 -12.61 5.56 1.61
C PRO A 56 -13.33 6.85 1.99
N THR A 57 -14.67 6.83 1.96
CA THR A 57 -15.46 7.91 2.55
C THR A 57 -15.12 8.04 4.04
N ALA A 58 -15.32 9.23 4.64
CA ALA A 58 -15.11 9.43 6.07
C ALA A 58 -15.86 8.40 6.93
N ALA A 59 -17.09 8.02 6.55
CA ALA A 59 -17.88 7.01 7.25
C ALA A 59 -17.30 5.59 7.12
N GLU A 60 -16.64 5.27 6.01
CA GLU A 60 -15.94 3.99 5.84
C GLU A 60 -14.64 3.97 6.63
N LEU A 61 -13.89 5.07 6.62
CA LEU A 61 -12.68 5.22 7.42
C LEU A 61 -12.99 5.13 8.92
N GLU A 62 -14.08 5.77 9.36
CA GLU A 62 -14.59 5.67 10.73
C GLU A 62 -14.82 4.20 11.13
N ARG A 63 -15.55 3.44 10.30
CA ARG A 63 -15.80 2.01 10.56
C ARG A 63 -14.51 1.20 10.63
N ARG A 64 -13.54 1.47 9.76
CA ARG A 64 -12.25 0.77 9.72
C ARG A 64 -11.39 1.06 10.95
N LEU A 65 -11.49 2.26 11.51
CA LEU A 65 -10.73 2.71 12.69
C LEU A 65 -11.47 2.45 14.01
N ALA A 66 -12.79 2.23 13.98
CA ALA A 66 -13.61 2.05 15.17
C ALA A 66 -13.07 0.95 16.11
N GLY A 67 -12.90 1.30 17.39
CA GLY A 67 -12.38 0.40 18.41
C GLY A 67 -10.88 0.08 18.31
N ARG A 68 -10.14 0.63 17.33
CA ARG A 68 -8.69 0.44 17.22
C ARG A 68 -7.94 1.36 18.17
N THR A 69 -7.12 0.77 19.02
CA THR A 69 -6.26 1.50 19.98
C THR A 69 -4.86 1.80 19.45
N ALA A 70 -4.50 1.23 18.28
CA ALA A 70 -3.21 1.48 17.66
C ALA A 70 -3.06 2.94 17.20
N PRO A 71 -1.83 3.47 17.17
CA PRO A 71 -1.56 4.80 16.63
C PRO A 71 -2.06 4.99 15.19
N ILE A 72 -2.61 6.15 14.88
CA ILE A 72 -3.17 6.44 13.55
C ILE A 72 -2.14 6.25 12.44
N LYS A 73 -0.87 6.60 12.67
CA LYS A 73 0.19 6.35 11.68
C LYS A 73 0.35 4.86 11.39
N ALA A 74 0.34 4.02 12.43
CA ALA A 74 0.46 2.57 12.25
C ALA A 74 -0.75 2.00 11.47
N LEU A 75 -1.95 2.54 11.70
CA LEU A 75 -3.16 2.14 10.99
C LEU A 75 -3.16 2.58 9.53
N LEU A 76 -2.62 3.77 9.21
CA LEU A 76 -2.46 4.23 7.82
C LEU A 76 -1.42 3.42 7.03
N LEU A 77 -0.48 2.76 7.72
CA LEU A 77 0.49 1.85 7.08
C LEU A 77 -0.05 0.43 6.92
N ASP A 78 -1.18 0.10 7.56
CA ASP A 78 -1.86 -1.18 7.39
C ASP A 78 -2.60 -1.19 6.05
N GLN A 79 -2.07 -1.94 5.08
CA GLN A 79 -2.59 -1.99 3.71
C GLN A 79 -4.02 -2.55 3.62
N ARG A 80 -4.56 -3.14 4.70
CA ARG A 80 -5.96 -3.57 4.81
C ARG A 80 -6.91 -2.40 5.12
N ILE A 81 -6.40 -1.34 5.73
CA ILE A 81 -7.17 -0.11 6.01
C ILE A 81 -7.26 0.72 4.73
N ILE A 82 -6.12 1.03 4.15
CA ILE A 82 -5.98 1.76 2.88
C ILE A 82 -4.69 1.30 2.19
N ALA A 83 -4.79 0.82 0.96
CA ALA A 83 -3.65 0.31 0.21
C ALA A 83 -2.90 1.45 -0.49
N GLY A 84 -1.57 1.35 -0.56
CA GLY A 84 -0.71 2.31 -1.25
C GLY A 84 -0.17 3.45 -0.37
N VAL A 85 -0.66 3.60 0.87
CA VAL A 85 -0.10 4.58 1.82
C VAL A 85 1.15 4.01 2.48
N GLY A 86 2.31 4.61 2.15
CA GLY A 86 3.60 4.34 2.79
C GLY A 86 4.01 5.41 3.80
N ASN A 87 5.18 5.23 4.42
CA ASN A 87 5.69 6.11 5.49
C ASN A 87 5.61 7.60 5.17
N ILE A 88 6.07 8.01 3.98
CA ILE A 88 6.11 9.42 3.57
C ILE A 88 4.70 10.01 3.54
N TYR A 89 3.77 9.35 2.84
CA TYR A 89 2.42 9.88 2.68
C TYR A 89 1.59 9.80 3.97
N ALA A 90 1.83 8.80 4.83
CA ALA A 90 1.22 8.76 6.15
C ALA A 90 1.65 9.98 6.99
N ASP A 91 2.95 10.32 7.01
CA ASP A 91 3.46 11.48 7.73
C ASP A 91 2.94 12.79 7.16
N GLU A 92 2.94 12.95 5.83
CA GLU A 92 2.43 14.14 5.16
C GLU A 92 0.92 14.35 5.39
N ALA A 93 0.12 13.28 5.31
CA ALA A 93 -1.32 13.35 5.54
C ALA A 93 -1.63 13.76 6.99
N LEU A 94 -0.96 13.15 7.96
CA LEU A 94 -1.15 13.48 9.38
C LEU A 94 -0.67 14.88 9.71
N HIS A 95 0.44 15.32 9.12
CA HIS A 95 0.92 16.70 9.27
C HIS A 95 -0.10 17.71 8.73
N ARG A 96 -0.63 17.48 7.52
CA ARG A 96 -1.66 18.35 6.90
C ARG A 96 -2.95 18.38 7.72
N ALA A 97 -3.37 17.24 8.26
CA ALA A 97 -4.52 17.13 9.15
C ALA A 97 -4.24 17.63 10.58
N ARG A 98 -2.99 17.99 10.89
CA ARG A 98 -2.52 18.40 12.24
C ARG A 98 -2.83 17.37 13.32
N LEU A 99 -2.76 16.08 12.96
CA LEU A 99 -2.98 14.96 13.87
C LEU A 99 -1.65 14.40 14.37
N SER A 100 -1.57 14.13 15.67
CA SER A 100 -0.42 13.41 16.23
C SER A 100 -0.36 11.99 15.66
N PRO A 101 0.78 11.52 15.13
CA PRO A 101 0.92 10.16 14.62
C PRO A 101 0.74 9.09 15.69
N LEU A 102 0.91 9.48 16.97
CA LEU A 102 0.76 8.61 18.14
C LEU A 102 -0.67 8.55 18.67
N ARG A 103 -1.59 9.38 18.15
CA ARG A 103 -2.98 9.37 18.60
C ARG A 103 -3.64 8.03 18.24
N PRO A 104 -4.36 7.38 19.17
CA PRO A 104 -5.11 6.17 18.85
C PRO A 104 -6.16 6.44 17.74
N GLY A 105 -6.11 5.69 16.63
CA GLY A 105 -6.94 5.99 15.47
C GLY A 105 -8.45 5.87 15.72
N GLY A 106 -8.87 4.97 16.62
CA GLY A 106 -10.28 4.84 17.00
C GLY A 106 -10.83 5.98 17.87
N THR A 107 -10.03 7.02 18.13
CA THR A 107 -10.45 8.23 18.88
C THR A 107 -10.61 9.46 18.00
N LEU A 108 -10.41 9.34 16.68
CA LEU A 108 -10.67 10.43 15.74
C LEU A 108 -12.17 10.69 15.66
N ASP A 109 -12.55 11.96 15.64
CA ASP A 109 -13.94 12.36 15.41
C ASP A 109 -14.24 12.52 13.91
N ARG A 110 -15.52 12.78 13.59
CA ARG A 110 -15.97 12.89 12.20
C ARG A 110 -15.39 14.08 11.43
N ALA A 111 -14.92 15.13 12.11
CA ALA A 111 -14.28 16.27 11.45
C ALA A 111 -12.80 15.99 11.14
N GLU A 112 -12.23 14.97 11.77
CA GLU A 112 -10.83 14.53 11.62
C GLU A 112 -10.65 13.39 10.60
N LEU A 113 -11.76 12.85 10.07
CA LEU A 113 -11.83 11.77 9.08
C LEU A 113 -12.22 12.30 7.69
#